data_AF-A0A843S663-F1
#
_entry.id   AF-A0A843S663-F1
#
_cell.length_a   1.000
_cell.length_b   1.000
_cell.length_c   1.000
_cell.angle_alpha   90.00
_cell.angle_beta   90.00
_cell.angle_gamma   90.00
#
_symmetry.space_group_name_H-M   'P 1'
#
loop_
_entity.id
_entity.type
_entity.pdbx_description
1 polymer ?
#
loop_
_entity_poly.entity_id
_entity_poly.type
_entity_poly.pdbx_seq_one_letter_code
_entity_poly.pdbx_strand_id
1 'polypeptide(L)'
;MEITMKFIAVILSFTIALLLTACKPQGSPGDSAAETLANTMTTSSYNYTTHNLYDISFKDATLPFNVADAARAGSVFFRNSSRALLDGGEQYRFAFADCCFIWDKHLPAPTKLRVVWNVVYDLDLFEGESGKHYDDRASKEPAPGTRWCSAMVEVPGPAPVTADNLSLHFLPDGTVIGSYGKASAPAPLSSAQVLAHAAPMPKGQYCKQEITNPWFGIPRAPHKE
;
A
#
# COMPACT_ATOMS: atom_id res chain seq x y z
N MET A 1 -9.47 -59.41 -37.97
CA MET A 1 -10.12 -58.61 -36.90
C MET A 1 -9.91 -59.35 -35.60
N GLU A 2 -9.15 -58.91 -34.61
CA GLU A 2 -8.58 -57.58 -34.31
C GLU A 2 -7.18 -57.79 -33.71
N ILE A 3 -6.14 -57.47 -34.48
CA ILE A 3 -4.77 -57.30 -34.01
C ILE A 3 -4.47 -55.82 -34.23
N THR A 4 -5.06 -54.93 -33.43
CA THR A 4 -4.89 -53.48 -33.60
C THR A 4 -5.33 -52.70 -32.36
N MET A 5 -4.87 -53.07 -31.17
CA MET A 5 -5.10 -52.21 -30.00
C MET A 5 -4.06 -52.35 -28.88
N LYS A 6 -2.78 -52.59 -29.25
CA LYS A 6 -1.66 -52.59 -28.29
C LYS A 6 -0.42 -51.80 -28.72
N PHE A 7 -0.46 -51.10 -29.86
CA PHE A 7 0.71 -50.41 -30.44
C PHE A 7 0.59 -48.88 -30.55
N ILE A 8 -0.41 -48.26 -29.92
CA ILE A 8 -0.55 -46.78 -29.91
C ILE A 8 -0.12 -46.17 -28.56
N ALA A 9 -0.06 -46.97 -27.49
CA ALA A 9 0.27 -46.45 -26.15
C ALA A 9 1.79 -46.39 -25.84
N VAL A 10 2.67 -46.87 -26.73
CA VAL A 10 4.12 -46.95 -26.45
C VAL A 10 4.93 -45.88 -27.22
N ILE A 11 4.37 -45.25 -28.25
CA ILE A 11 5.09 -44.24 -29.04
C ILE A 11 4.90 -42.81 -28.47
N LEU A 12 3.89 -42.58 -27.62
CA LEU A 12 3.63 -41.25 -27.05
C LEU A 12 4.38 -40.99 -25.71
N SER A 13 5.08 -41.99 -25.17
CA SER A 13 5.76 -41.88 -23.87
C SER A 13 7.28 -41.71 -23.98
N PHE A 14 7.84 -41.70 -25.20
CA PHE A 14 9.29 -41.59 -25.40
C PHE A 14 9.76 -40.27 -26.05
N THR A 15 8.84 -39.40 -26.47
CA THR A 15 9.15 -38.08 -27.07
C THR A 15 9.00 -36.90 -26.12
N ILE A 16 8.58 -37.13 -24.87
CA ILE A 16 8.50 -36.07 -23.84
C ILE A 16 9.80 -35.98 -23.00
N ALA A 17 10.75 -36.90 -23.19
CA ALA A 17 12.02 -36.93 -22.46
C ALA A 17 13.17 -36.14 -23.14
N LEU A 18 12.93 -35.44 -24.26
CA LEU A 18 13.99 -34.84 -25.09
C LEU A 18 13.84 -33.32 -25.36
N LEU A 19 12.97 -32.62 -24.64
CA LEU A 19 12.79 -31.16 -24.80
C LEU A 19 12.91 -30.35 -23.49
N LEU A 20 13.57 -30.88 -22.46
CA LEU A 20 13.80 -30.15 -21.19
C LEU A 20 15.27 -29.85 -20.88
N THR A 21 16.14 -29.86 -21.90
CA THR A 21 17.55 -29.51 -21.75
C THR A 21 18.00 -28.48 -22.79
N ALA A 22 17.55 -27.23 -22.66
CA ALA A 22 18.31 -26.05 -23.08
C ALA A 22 17.59 -24.73 -22.70
N CYS A 23 17.61 -24.38 -21.42
CA CYS A 23 17.61 -22.98 -20.99
C CYS A 23 18.56 -22.90 -19.79
N LYS A 24 19.84 -22.65 -20.06
CA LYS A 24 20.78 -22.15 -19.04
C LYS A 24 20.45 -20.67 -18.86
N PRO A 25 19.96 -20.21 -17.69
CA PRO A 25 20.02 -18.79 -17.38
C PRO A 25 21.48 -18.48 -17.05
N GLN A 26 22.08 -17.62 -17.86
CA GLN A 26 23.29 -16.91 -17.47
C GLN A 26 22.95 -16.04 -16.26
N GLY A 27 23.65 -16.29 -15.14
CA GLY A 27 23.51 -15.55 -13.88
C GLY A 27 22.40 -16.12 -12.99
N SER A 28 22.79 -16.69 -11.83
CA SER A 28 21.83 -17.12 -10.81
C SER A 28 21.07 -15.90 -10.26
N PRO A 29 19.73 -15.82 -10.41
CA PRO A 29 18.90 -14.80 -9.76
C PRO A 29 18.51 -15.20 -8.33
N GLY A 30 18.96 -16.37 -7.86
CA GLY A 30 18.45 -17.00 -6.65
C GLY A 30 18.88 -16.33 -5.35
N ASP A 31 20.11 -15.82 -5.28
CA ASP A 31 20.62 -15.20 -4.05
C ASP A 31 20.17 -13.73 -3.93
N SER A 32 20.13 -12.97 -5.02
CA SER A 32 19.81 -11.54 -4.97
C SER A 32 18.32 -11.24 -4.82
N ALA A 33 17.41 -12.02 -5.43
CA ALA A 33 15.97 -11.80 -5.29
C ALA A 33 15.45 -12.22 -3.92
N ALA A 34 15.95 -13.35 -3.39
CA ALA A 34 15.60 -13.82 -2.05
C ALA A 34 16.17 -12.90 -0.95
N GLU A 35 17.40 -12.40 -1.12
CA GLU A 35 18.00 -11.41 -0.22
C GLU A 35 17.27 -10.04 -0.30
N THR A 36 16.90 -9.59 -1.49
CA THR A 36 16.09 -8.38 -1.67
C THR A 36 14.72 -8.53 -1.01
N LEU A 37 14.04 -9.66 -1.18
CA LEU A 37 12.75 -9.92 -0.54
C LEU A 37 12.88 -10.03 0.98
N ALA A 38 13.94 -10.69 1.47
CA ALA A 38 14.20 -10.81 2.90
C ALA A 38 14.45 -9.45 3.56
N ASN A 39 14.93 -8.46 2.81
CA ASN A 39 15.24 -7.13 3.33
C ASN A 39 14.10 -6.14 3.20
N THR A 40 12.93 -6.57 2.72
CA THR A 40 11.88 -5.66 2.30
C THR A 40 10.53 -6.00 2.91
N MET A 41 9.71 -4.97 3.13
CA MET A 41 8.40 -5.11 3.77
C MET A 41 7.29 -4.65 2.83
N THR A 42 6.17 -5.37 2.91
CA THR A 42 4.87 -4.93 2.37
C THR A 42 4.28 -3.80 3.22
N THR A 43 3.15 -3.25 2.80
CA THR A 43 2.45 -2.22 3.57
C THR A 43 0.96 -2.48 3.64
N SER A 44 0.40 -2.22 4.81
CA SER A 44 -1.03 -2.31 5.11
C SER A 44 -1.55 -0.96 5.57
N SER A 45 -2.74 -0.58 5.12
CA SER A 45 -3.41 0.64 5.56
C SER A 45 -4.70 0.29 6.31
N TYR A 46 -4.84 0.83 7.53
CA TYR A 46 -6.01 0.69 8.39
C TYR A 46 -6.67 2.05 8.57
N ASN A 47 -7.95 2.14 8.20
CA ASN A 47 -8.73 3.36 8.28
C ASN A 47 -9.79 3.23 9.39
N TYR A 48 -9.64 4.05 10.43
CA TYR A 48 -10.57 4.19 11.54
C TYR A 48 -11.43 5.47 11.43
N THR A 49 -11.28 6.22 10.33
CA THR A 49 -11.99 7.48 10.09
C THR A 49 -13.32 7.26 9.36
N THR A 50 -14.11 8.32 9.26
CA THR A 50 -15.37 8.35 8.50
C THR A 50 -15.20 8.75 7.03
N HIS A 51 -13.97 8.93 6.55
CA HIS A 51 -13.69 9.35 5.18
C HIS A 51 -12.91 8.27 4.42
N ASN A 52 -12.94 8.32 3.09
CA ASN A 52 -12.09 7.43 2.30
C ASN A 52 -10.65 7.97 2.29
N LEU A 53 -9.69 7.06 2.22
CA LEU A 53 -8.28 7.41 2.08
C LEU A 53 -7.81 6.97 0.70
N TYR A 54 -7.30 7.93 -0.04
CA TYR A 54 -6.79 7.74 -1.39
C TYR A 54 -5.31 8.08 -1.47
N ASP A 55 -4.65 7.45 -2.42
CA ASP A 55 -3.27 7.71 -2.79
C ASP A 55 -2.28 7.88 -1.62
N ILE A 56 -2.29 6.88 -0.73
CA ILE A 56 -1.43 6.87 0.45
C ILE A 56 0.00 6.56 0.01
N SER A 57 0.89 7.53 0.21
CA SER A 57 2.29 7.50 -0.16
C SER A 57 3.17 7.78 1.06
N PHE A 58 4.32 7.14 1.16
CA PHE A 58 5.25 7.39 2.26
C PHE A 58 6.72 7.27 1.83
N LYS A 59 7.59 7.93 2.59
CA LYS A 59 9.04 7.89 2.40
C LYS A 59 9.75 8.17 3.71
N ASP A 60 11.02 7.82 3.79
CA ASP A 60 11.90 8.17 4.89
C ASP A 60 11.90 9.70 5.04
N ALA A 61 11.67 10.16 6.26
CA ALA A 61 11.65 11.55 6.65
C ALA A 61 12.94 12.32 6.33
N THR A 62 14.08 11.61 6.29
CA THR A 62 15.40 12.18 6.00
C THR A 62 15.62 12.47 4.52
N LEU A 63 14.78 11.90 3.64
CA LEU A 63 14.86 12.07 2.20
C LEU A 63 13.86 13.13 1.71
N PRO A 64 14.17 13.86 0.63
CA PRO A 64 13.19 14.70 -0.04
C PRO A 64 11.98 13.87 -0.48
N PHE A 65 10.79 14.40 -0.18
CA PHE A 65 9.54 13.76 -0.54
C PHE A 65 9.16 14.14 -1.97
N ASN A 66 9.20 13.15 -2.85
CA ASN A 66 8.62 13.20 -4.20
C ASN A 66 7.59 12.08 -4.28
N VAL A 67 6.31 12.43 -4.49
CA VAL A 67 5.22 11.45 -4.52
C VAL A 67 5.40 10.42 -5.66
N ALA A 68 6.06 10.80 -6.76
CA ALA A 68 6.32 9.90 -7.88
C ALA A 68 7.30 8.76 -7.53
N ASP A 69 8.22 9.00 -6.58
CA ASP A 69 9.24 8.04 -6.14
C ASP A 69 8.94 7.46 -4.74
N ALA A 70 7.80 7.82 -4.16
CA ALA A 70 7.39 7.38 -2.82
C ALA A 70 6.77 5.98 -2.87
N ALA A 71 7.01 5.20 -1.82
CA ALA A 71 6.32 3.92 -1.64
C ALA A 71 4.83 4.16 -1.42
N ARG A 72 3.98 3.21 -1.85
CA ARG A 72 2.52 3.30 -1.74
C ARG A 72 1.99 2.30 -0.72
N ALA A 73 1.03 2.73 0.09
CA ALA A 73 0.40 1.91 1.13
C ALA A 73 -1.00 1.38 0.77
N GLY A 74 -1.42 1.56 -0.49
CA GLY A 74 -2.77 1.23 -0.94
C GLY A 74 -3.82 2.26 -0.50
N SER A 75 -4.96 2.30 -1.18
CA SER A 75 -6.09 3.18 -0.85
C SER A 75 -7.16 2.42 -0.08
N VAL A 76 -7.88 3.09 0.82
CA VAL A 76 -8.95 2.51 1.64
C VAL A 76 -10.27 3.23 1.34
N PHE A 77 -10.97 2.77 0.29
CA PHE A 77 -12.31 3.23 -0.05
C PHE A 77 -13.39 2.35 0.56
N PHE A 78 -14.47 2.97 1.03
CA PHE A 78 -15.55 2.28 1.73
C PHE A 78 -16.28 1.25 0.87
N ARG A 79 -16.31 1.43 -0.45
CA ARG A 79 -16.90 0.46 -1.36
C ARG A 79 -16.02 -0.76 -1.66
N ASN A 80 -14.69 -0.61 -1.62
CA ASN A 80 -13.74 -1.60 -2.16
C ASN A 80 -12.68 -2.07 -1.14
N SER A 81 -12.78 -1.67 0.12
CA SER A 81 -11.89 -2.12 1.19
C SER A 81 -12.45 -3.36 1.90
N SER A 82 -11.55 -4.15 2.46
CA SER A 82 -11.90 -5.13 3.48
C SER A 82 -12.46 -4.44 4.73
N ARG A 83 -13.28 -5.17 5.50
CA ARG A 83 -13.92 -4.69 6.73
C ARG A 83 -13.77 -5.76 7.80
N ALA A 84 -13.55 -5.33 9.03
CA ALA A 84 -13.52 -6.19 10.21
C ALA A 84 -13.97 -5.39 11.44
N LEU A 85 -14.11 -6.09 12.57
CA LEU A 85 -14.48 -5.48 13.85
C LEU A 85 -13.26 -5.43 14.76
N LEU A 86 -13.17 -4.36 15.54
CA LEU A 86 -12.29 -4.28 16.69
C LEU A 86 -12.82 -5.16 17.84
N ASP A 87 -12.00 -5.31 18.87
CA ASP A 87 -12.33 -6.02 20.11
C ASP A 87 -13.54 -5.43 20.89
N GLY A 88 -13.86 -4.16 20.67
CA GLY A 88 -15.05 -3.46 21.21
C GLY A 88 -16.27 -3.52 20.29
N GLY A 89 -16.14 -4.12 19.09
CA GLY A 89 -17.22 -4.25 18.11
C GLY A 89 -17.33 -3.10 17.11
N GLU A 90 -16.50 -2.06 17.19
CA GLU A 90 -16.43 -0.99 16.21
C GLU A 90 -15.87 -1.50 14.88
N GLN A 91 -16.43 -1.03 13.77
CA GLN A 91 -15.96 -1.42 12.45
C GLN A 91 -14.72 -0.62 12.05
N TYR A 92 -13.73 -1.28 11.47
CA TYR A 92 -12.62 -0.65 10.76
C TYR A 92 -12.50 -1.19 9.35
N ARG A 93 -11.76 -0.46 8.52
CA ARG A 93 -11.51 -0.79 7.12
C ARG A 93 -10.03 -0.91 6.87
N PHE A 94 -9.66 -1.79 5.96
CA PHE A 94 -8.25 -1.98 5.64
C PHE A 94 -8.04 -2.43 4.20
N ALA A 95 -6.84 -2.19 3.72
CA ALA A 95 -6.34 -2.66 2.43
C ALA A 95 -4.88 -3.12 2.59
N PHE A 96 -4.53 -4.17 1.87
CA PHE A 96 -3.15 -4.64 1.72
C PHE A 96 -2.64 -4.19 0.36
N ALA A 97 -1.42 -3.66 0.31
CA ALA A 97 -0.75 -3.39 -0.96
C ALA A 97 0.04 -4.65 -1.37
N ASP A 98 -0.60 -5.55 -2.11
CA ASP A 98 -0.14 -6.93 -2.27
C ASP A 98 0.99 -7.20 -3.27
N CYS A 99 1.57 -6.23 -4.00
CA CYS A 99 2.44 -6.65 -5.12
C CYS A 99 3.63 -5.80 -5.58
N CYS A 100 3.92 -4.60 -5.06
CA CYS A 100 4.96 -3.76 -5.71
C CYS A 100 5.87 -2.92 -4.81
N PHE A 101 5.73 -2.96 -3.49
CA PHE A 101 6.41 -1.98 -2.64
C PHE A 101 7.35 -2.67 -1.68
N ILE A 102 8.62 -2.48 -1.98
CA ILE A 102 9.78 -3.11 -1.39
C ILE A 102 10.42 -2.01 -0.52
N TRP A 103 10.09 -1.98 0.78
CA TRP A 103 10.63 -0.99 1.72
C TRP A 103 11.77 -1.58 2.56
N ASP A 104 12.92 -0.91 2.62
CA ASP A 104 14.08 -1.39 3.40
C ASP A 104 13.78 -1.47 4.90
N LYS A 105 13.98 -2.66 5.49
CA LYS A 105 13.79 -2.93 6.91
C LYS A 105 14.89 -2.36 7.82
N HIS A 106 16.00 -1.86 7.27
CA HIS A 106 17.19 -1.44 8.06
C HIS A 106 17.26 0.05 8.38
N LEU A 107 16.13 0.75 8.39
CA LEU A 107 16.14 2.16 8.77
C LEU A 107 16.50 2.37 10.24
N PRO A 108 17.19 3.48 10.57
CA PRO A 108 17.48 3.83 11.95
C PRO A 108 16.21 3.97 12.79
N ALA A 109 16.25 3.45 14.02
CA ALA A 109 15.15 3.56 14.98
C ALA A 109 15.21 4.86 15.80
N PRO A 110 14.06 5.50 16.12
CA PRO A 110 12.74 5.20 15.56
C PRO A 110 12.70 5.55 14.08
N THR A 111 12.09 4.69 13.27
CA THR A 111 11.96 4.95 11.84
C THR A 111 11.03 6.12 11.65
N LYS A 112 11.52 7.18 11.01
CA LYS A 112 10.73 8.39 10.74
C LYS A 112 10.26 8.36 9.31
N LEU A 113 8.94 8.41 9.12
CA LEU A 113 8.32 8.41 7.81
C LEU A 113 7.60 9.74 7.60
N ARG A 114 7.76 10.33 6.44
CA ARG A 114 6.78 11.29 5.93
C ARG A 114 5.71 10.50 5.19
N VAL A 115 4.48 10.58 5.69
CA VAL A 115 3.29 10.00 5.06
C VAL A 115 2.47 11.12 4.45
N VAL A 116 2.04 10.94 3.20
CA VAL A 116 1.16 11.85 2.46
C VAL A 116 -0.02 11.04 1.93
N TRP A 117 -1.22 11.55 2.10
CA TRP A 117 -2.43 10.89 1.62
C TRP A 117 -3.48 11.91 1.21
N ASN A 118 -4.43 11.48 0.40
CA ASN A 118 -5.58 12.26 0.02
C ASN A 118 -6.81 11.77 0.79
N VAL A 119 -7.47 12.66 1.53
CA VAL A 119 -8.77 12.37 2.16
C VAL A 119 -9.85 12.72 1.16
N VAL A 120 -10.71 11.76 0.84
CA VAL A 120 -11.92 11.98 0.02
C VAL A 120 -13.11 12.09 0.97
N TYR A 121 -13.54 13.32 1.22
CA TYR A 121 -14.62 13.63 2.15
C TYR A 121 -15.99 13.77 1.47
N ASP A 122 -16.00 14.02 0.16
CA ASP A 122 -17.20 14.06 -0.69
C ASP A 122 -16.94 13.19 -1.92
N LEU A 123 -17.45 11.96 -1.87
CA LEU A 123 -17.21 10.96 -2.90
C LEU A 123 -17.94 11.31 -4.21
N ASP A 124 -19.13 11.91 -4.11
CA ASP A 124 -19.92 12.28 -5.28
C ASP A 124 -19.24 13.41 -6.05
N LEU A 125 -18.64 14.37 -5.35
CA LEU A 125 -17.88 15.45 -5.99
C LEU A 125 -16.55 14.96 -6.58
N PHE A 126 -15.87 14.04 -5.88
CA PHE A 126 -14.61 13.44 -6.32
C PHE A 126 -14.78 12.56 -7.56
N GLU A 127 -15.88 11.81 -7.65
CA GLU A 127 -16.15 10.90 -8.77
C GLU A 127 -17.07 11.51 -9.83
N GLY A 128 -17.66 12.66 -9.53
CA GLY A 128 -18.49 13.42 -10.43
C GLY A 128 -17.68 14.10 -11.54
N GLU A 129 -18.38 14.88 -12.36
CA GLU A 129 -17.82 15.47 -13.57
C GLU A 129 -16.60 16.37 -13.28
N SER A 130 -16.66 17.16 -12.22
CA SER A 130 -15.56 18.03 -11.79
C SER A 130 -14.31 17.25 -11.39
N GLY A 131 -14.47 16.08 -10.76
CA GLY A 131 -13.35 15.22 -10.36
C GLY A 131 -12.76 14.44 -11.54
N LYS A 132 -13.59 14.00 -12.49
CA LYS A 132 -13.13 13.27 -13.70
C LYS A 132 -12.22 14.11 -14.60
N HIS A 133 -12.48 15.41 -14.71
CA HIS A 133 -11.69 16.33 -15.56
C HIS A 133 -10.51 16.97 -14.82
N TYR A 134 -10.37 16.68 -13.53
CA TYR A 134 -9.30 17.25 -12.74
C TYR A 134 -7.96 16.55 -13.04
N ASP A 135 -6.92 17.34 -13.32
CA ASP A 135 -5.56 16.85 -13.57
C ASP A 135 -4.64 17.20 -12.40
N ASP A 136 -4.30 16.18 -11.61
CA ASP A 136 -3.37 16.27 -10.48
C ASP A 136 -2.00 16.87 -10.84
N ARG A 137 -1.57 16.83 -12.11
CA ARG A 137 -0.27 17.39 -12.50
C ARG A 137 -0.38 18.84 -12.96
N ALA A 138 -1.59 19.32 -13.26
CA ALA A 138 -1.84 20.67 -13.77
C ALA A 138 -2.44 21.62 -12.73
N SER A 139 -2.93 21.12 -11.59
CA SER A 139 -3.52 21.94 -10.51
C SER A 139 -2.74 21.86 -9.20
N LYS A 140 -2.49 23.02 -8.57
CA LYS A 140 -1.97 23.10 -7.19
C LYS A 140 -3.03 22.80 -6.13
N GLU A 141 -4.28 23.12 -6.44
CA GLU A 141 -5.44 22.86 -5.59
C GLU A 141 -5.75 21.37 -5.58
N PRO A 142 -6.29 20.81 -4.47
CA PRO A 142 -6.71 19.42 -4.41
C PRO A 142 -7.87 19.13 -5.38
N ALA A 143 -8.06 17.86 -5.73
CA ALA A 143 -9.23 17.42 -6.48
C ALA A 143 -10.53 17.82 -5.75
N PRO A 144 -11.61 18.18 -6.48
CA PRO A 144 -12.92 18.44 -5.89
C PRO A 144 -13.35 17.32 -4.93
N GLY A 145 -13.83 17.67 -3.74
CA GLY A 145 -14.24 16.70 -2.72
C GLY A 145 -13.11 16.07 -1.91
N THR A 146 -11.87 16.58 -2.07
CA THR A 146 -10.69 16.02 -1.41
C THR A 146 -9.82 17.05 -0.69
N ARG A 147 -8.96 16.56 0.22
CA ARG A 147 -7.83 17.32 0.79
C ARG A 147 -6.57 16.47 0.81
N TRP A 148 -5.44 17.08 0.49
CA TRP A 148 -4.15 16.47 0.68
C TRP A 148 -3.63 16.72 2.09
N CYS A 149 -3.09 15.66 2.67
CA CYS A 149 -2.69 15.60 4.07
C CYS A 149 -1.26 15.09 4.18
N SER A 150 -0.54 15.52 5.20
CA SER A 150 0.77 14.98 5.54
C SER A 150 0.92 14.75 7.03
N ALA A 151 1.73 13.78 7.41
CA ALA A 151 2.16 13.57 8.77
C ALA A 151 3.61 13.07 8.82
N MET A 152 4.31 13.46 9.87
CA MET A 152 5.53 12.79 10.28
C MET A 152 5.15 11.67 11.25
N VAL A 153 5.40 10.43 10.85
CA VAL A 153 5.06 9.23 11.62
C VAL A 153 6.35 8.64 12.16
N GLU A 154 6.41 8.44 13.46
CA GLU A 154 7.50 7.70 14.11
C GLU A 154 7.03 6.27 14.34
N VAL A 155 7.75 5.30 13.76
CA VAL A 155 7.54 3.87 14.02
C VAL A 155 8.50 3.47 15.15
N PRO A 156 7.97 3.06 16.32
CA PRO A 156 8.82 2.78 17.48
C PRO A 156 9.73 1.57 17.28
N GLY A 157 10.96 1.69 17.78
CA GLY A 157 11.94 0.60 17.81
C GLY A 157 12.54 0.25 16.44
N PRO A 158 13.56 -0.62 16.42
CA PRO A 158 14.04 -1.22 15.18
C PRO A 158 12.98 -2.17 14.61
N ALA A 159 12.95 -2.31 13.28
CA ALA A 159 12.12 -3.33 12.66
C ALA A 159 12.53 -4.73 13.19
N PRO A 160 11.59 -5.51 13.75
CA PRO A 160 11.87 -6.89 14.12
C PRO A 160 12.39 -7.68 12.92
N VAL A 161 13.33 -8.61 13.12
CA VAL A 161 13.85 -9.46 12.03
C VAL A 161 12.75 -10.22 11.31
N THR A 162 11.67 -10.53 12.04
CA THR A 162 10.50 -11.21 11.50
C THR A 162 9.49 -10.26 10.85
N ALA A 163 9.60 -8.94 10.94
CA ALA A 163 8.62 -8.06 10.32
C ALA A 163 8.74 -8.12 8.79
N ASP A 164 7.61 -8.31 8.11
CA ASP A 164 7.48 -8.29 6.65
C ASP A 164 6.36 -7.33 6.19
N ASN A 165 5.83 -6.53 7.12
CA ASN A 165 4.79 -5.54 6.87
C ASN A 165 4.95 -4.30 7.75
N LEU A 166 4.78 -3.13 7.13
CA LEU A 166 4.57 -1.85 7.79
C LEU A 166 3.07 -1.54 7.79
N SER A 167 2.47 -1.37 8.96
CA SER A 167 1.06 -0.98 9.10
C SER A 167 0.95 0.51 9.38
N LEU A 168 0.11 1.20 8.60
CA LEU A 168 -0.26 2.60 8.80
C LEU A 168 -1.72 2.68 9.27
N HIS A 169 -1.92 3.29 10.43
CA HIS A 169 -3.20 3.39 11.12
C HIS A 169 -3.68 4.85 11.13
N PHE A 170 -4.77 5.14 10.43
CA PHE A 170 -5.32 6.48 10.27
C PHE A 170 -6.50 6.69 11.24
N LEU A 171 -6.33 7.61 12.19
CA LEU A 171 -7.23 7.79 13.33
C LEU A 171 -8.18 8.99 13.17
N PRO A 172 -9.33 9.01 13.87
CA PRO A 172 -10.34 10.06 13.73
C PRO A 172 -9.85 11.47 14.05
N ASP A 173 -8.92 11.62 14.98
CA ASP A 173 -8.30 12.90 15.33
C ASP A 173 -7.23 13.37 14.31
N GLY A 174 -7.06 12.67 13.19
CA GLY A 174 -6.05 12.96 12.18
C GLY A 174 -4.63 12.48 12.52
N THR A 175 -4.44 11.72 13.59
CA THR A 175 -3.17 11.03 13.88
C THR A 175 -2.95 9.86 12.94
N VAL A 176 -1.69 9.63 12.57
CA VAL A 176 -1.25 8.41 11.88
C VAL A 176 -0.26 7.68 12.77
N ILE A 177 -0.55 6.42 13.09
CA ILE A 177 0.35 5.54 13.85
C ILE A 177 0.96 4.54 12.88
N GLY A 178 2.28 4.36 12.96
CA GLY A 178 3.01 3.33 12.23
C GLY A 178 3.42 2.19 13.16
N SER A 179 3.29 0.95 12.69
CA SER A 179 3.74 -0.23 13.44
C SER A 179 4.31 -1.31 12.52
N TYR A 180 5.24 -2.11 13.04
CA TYR A 180 5.75 -3.28 12.34
C TYR A 180 4.91 -4.51 12.66
N GLY A 181 4.71 -5.37 11.68
CA GLY A 181 3.93 -6.60 11.85
C GLY A 181 4.20 -7.64 10.78
N LYS A 182 3.21 -8.53 10.61
CA LYS A 182 3.23 -9.62 9.64
C LYS A 182 2.17 -9.43 8.58
N ALA A 183 2.52 -9.53 7.31
CA ALA A 183 1.58 -9.43 6.18
C ALA A 183 0.48 -10.50 6.26
N SER A 184 0.83 -11.70 6.74
CA SER A 184 -0.10 -12.81 6.93
C SER A 184 -1.00 -12.69 8.17
N ALA A 185 -0.75 -11.73 9.06
CA ALA A 185 -1.48 -11.56 10.31
C ALA A 185 -1.90 -10.09 10.48
N PRO A 186 -3.14 -9.73 10.13
CA PRO A 186 -3.65 -8.38 10.32
C PRO A 186 -3.48 -7.94 11.79
N ALA A 187 -2.92 -6.75 12.00
CA ALA A 187 -2.63 -6.23 13.33
C ALA A 187 -3.34 -4.89 13.56
N PRO A 188 -4.69 -4.85 13.64
CA PRO A 188 -5.39 -3.61 13.95
C PRO A 188 -5.02 -3.11 15.36
N LEU A 189 -5.15 -1.79 15.57
CA LEU A 189 -5.16 -1.21 16.92
C LEU A 189 -6.33 -1.74 17.74
N SER A 190 -6.18 -1.83 19.05
CA SER A 190 -7.31 -2.11 19.97
C SER A 190 -8.31 -0.96 19.99
N SER A 191 -9.55 -1.23 20.39
CA SER A 191 -10.61 -0.24 20.56
C SER A 191 -10.19 0.84 21.55
N ALA A 192 -9.54 0.46 22.65
CA ALA A 192 -9.01 1.42 23.62
C ALA A 192 -8.01 2.40 22.99
N GLN A 193 -7.11 1.92 22.13
CA GLN A 193 -6.17 2.78 21.41
C GLN A 193 -6.88 3.68 20.41
N VAL A 194 -7.88 3.18 19.68
CA VAL A 194 -8.66 4.01 18.74
C VAL A 194 -9.48 5.07 19.48
N LEU A 195 -10.11 4.71 20.60
CA LEU A 195 -10.91 5.60 21.44
C LEU A 195 -10.09 6.74 22.05
N ALA A 196 -8.81 6.51 22.35
CA ALA A 196 -7.90 7.57 22.78
C ALA A 196 -7.75 8.70 21.73
N HIS A 197 -8.11 8.42 20.48
CA HIS A 197 -8.10 9.34 19.34
C HIS A 197 -9.49 9.58 18.74
N ALA A 198 -10.56 9.40 19.52
CA ALA A 198 -11.94 9.59 19.05
C ALA A 198 -12.36 11.07 18.95
N ALA A 199 -11.54 12.01 19.42
CA ALA A 199 -11.86 13.43 19.33
C ALA A 199 -11.97 13.85 17.85
N PRO A 200 -13.16 14.31 17.40
CA PRO A 200 -13.35 14.64 16.00
C PRO A 200 -12.55 15.89 15.62
N MET A 201 -12.07 15.91 14.38
CA MET A 201 -11.44 17.09 13.80
C MET A 201 -12.41 18.29 13.76
N PRO A 202 -11.89 19.53 13.87
CA PRO A 202 -12.70 20.72 13.67
C PRO A 202 -13.44 20.70 12.33
N LYS A 203 -14.64 21.28 12.29
CA LYS A 203 -15.47 21.31 11.08
C LYS A 203 -14.69 21.92 9.91
N GLY A 204 -14.63 21.19 8.80
CA GLY A 204 -13.92 21.60 7.57
C GLY A 204 -12.44 21.26 7.56
N GLN A 205 -11.91 20.65 8.62
CA GLN A 205 -10.55 20.12 8.67
C GLN A 205 -10.59 18.59 8.59
N TYR A 206 -9.72 18.01 7.76
CA TYR A 206 -9.73 16.56 7.48
C TYR A 206 -8.47 15.84 7.96
N CYS A 207 -7.45 16.59 8.36
CA CYS A 207 -6.21 16.09 8.94
C CYS A 207 -5.49 17.20 9.70
N LYS A 208 -4.53 16.83 10.55
CA LYS A 208 -3.78 17.79 11.38
C LYS A 208 -2.94 18.78 10.55
N GLN A 209 -2.43 18.32 9.41
CA GLN A 209 -1.64 19.15 8.49
C GLN A 209 -2.11 18.91 7.05
N GLU A 210 -2.82 19.89 6.51
CA GLU A 210 -3.17 19.96 5.09
C GLU A 210 -2.00 20.50 4.28
N ILE A 211 -1.82 19.97 3.07
CA ILE A 211 -0.79 20.41 2.12
C ILE A 211 -1.43 20.67 0.76
N THR A 212 -0.70 21.34 -0.13
CA THR A 212 -1.09 21.43 -1.54
C THR A 212 -0.94 20.07 -2.24
N ASN A 213 -1.54 19.94 -3.41
CA ASN A 213 -1.41 18.74 -4.22
C ASN A 213 0.08 18.38 -4.50
N PRO A 214 0.56 17.20 -4.05
CA PRO A 214 1.95 16.80 -4.17
C PRO A 214 2.36 16.39 -5.60
N TRP A 215 1.39 16.19 -6.50
CA TRP A 215 1.63 15.82 -7.90
C TRP A 215 1.84 17.00 -8.83
N PHE A 216 1.51 18.21 -8.38
CA PHE A 216 1.54 19.40 -9.22
C PHE A 216 2.91 19.63 -9.85
N GLY A 217 2.95 19.82 -11.16
CA GLY A 217 4.17 20.10 -11.91
C GLY A 217 5.09 18.89 -12.15
N ILE A 218 4.75 17.71 -11.64
CA ILE A 218 5.51 16.49 -11.95
C ILE A 218 5.11 16.02 -13.36
N PRO A 219 6.05 15.79 -14.29
CA PRO A 219 5.75 15.24 -15.62
C PRO A 219 5.24 13.80 -15.56
N ARG A 220 4.29 13.45 -16.44
CA ARG A 220 3.84 12.06 -16.61
C ARG A 220 5.03 11.22 -17.08
N ALA A 221 5.24 10.06 -16.46
CA ALA A 221 6.18 9.08 -17.00
C ALA A 221 5.65 8.64 -18.38
N PRO A 222 6.48 8.65 -19.44
CA PRO A 222 6.07 8.12 -20.73
C PRO A 222 5.69 6.65 -20.55
N HIS A 223 4.57 6.26 -21.14
CA HIS A 223 4.18 4.85 -21.19
C HIS A 223 5.29 4.08 -21.92
N LYS A 224 5.88 3.09 -21.27
CA LYS A 224 6.74 2.11 -21.92
C LYS A 224 5.84 0.93 -22.26
N GLU A 225 5.60 0.72 -23.56
CA GLU A 225 4.92 -0.47 -24.09
C GLU A 225 5.75 -1.73 -23.88
#